data_AF-A0A1G5QTY0-F1
#
_entry.id   AF-A0A1G5QTY0-F1
#
_cell.length_a   1.000
_cell.length_b   1.000
_cell.length_c   1.000
_cell.angle_alpha   90.00
_cell.angle_beta   90.00
_cell.angle_gamma   90.00
#
_symmetry.space_group_name_H-M   'P 1'
#
loop_
_entity.id
_entity.type
_entity.pdbx_description
1 polymer ?
#
loop_
_entity_poly.entity_id
_entity_poly.type
_entity_poly.pdbx_seq_one_letter_code
_entity_poly.pdbx_strand_id
1 'polypeptide(L)'
;MDHDSYDAMLAAVQAFHDKHDFKNTGGEELTYRIALMVEELGEIAECITKGKPREELAEEVADLFILLIGTGIAADFDLKQAFWEKMETLMQRKSKMIDGRIRVSEFRGQDS
;
A
#
# COMPACT_ATOMS: atom_id res chain seq x y z
N MET A 1 -8.40 20.29 -14.50
CA MET A 1 -8.41 18.95 -13.92
C MET A 1 -7.21 18.85 -13.02
N ASP A 2 -7.45 18.33 -11.83
CA ASP A 2 -6.64 18.50 -10.64
C ASP A 2 -5.23 17.90 -10.76
N HIS A 3 -4.26 18.49 -10.08
CA HIS A 3 -2.90 17.95 -9.98
C HIS A 3 -2.84 16.70 -9.05
N ASP A 4 -3.97 16.31 -8.46
CA ASP A 4 -4.17 15.15 -7.57
C ASP A 4 -4.43 13.80 -8.28
N SER A 5 -3.89 13.60 -9.47
CA SER A 5 -4.02 12.30 -10.15
C SER A 5 -3.00 11.30 -9.63
N TYR A 6 -3.42 10.06 -9.37
CA TYR A 6 -2.53 8.94 -9.06
C TYR A 6 -1.33 8.84 -10.02
N ASP A 7 -1.52 9.24 -11.28
CA ASP A 7 -0.47 9.23 -12.30
C ASP A 7 0.66 10.21 -11.97
N ALA A 8 0.36 11.35 -11.33
CA ALA A 8 1.36 12.29 -10.82
C ALA A 8 2.15 11.71 -9.64
N MET A 9 1.49 10.96 -8.76
CA MET A 9 2.15 10.24 -7.67
C MET A 9 3.09 9.15 -8.23
N LEU A 10 2.60 8.36 -9.18
CA LEU A 10 3.39 7.33 -9.86
C LEU A 10 4.62 7.95 -10.54
N ALA A 11 4.44 9.06 -11.26
CA ALA A 11 5.54 9.78 -11.89
C ALA A 11 6.57 10.32 -10.88
N ALA A 12 6.12 10.82 -9.72
CA ALA A 12 7.02 11.29 -8.67
C ALA A 12 7.85 10.14 -8.07
N VAL A 13 7.24 8.98 -7.82
CA VAL A 13 7.96 7.78 -7.32
C VAL A 13 8.91 7.21 -8.38
N GLN A 14 8.52 7.21 -9.66
CA GLN A 14 9.42 6.84 -10.76
C GLN A 14 10.65 7.76 -10.81
N ALA A 15 10.43 9.07 -10.75
CA ALA A 15 11.54 10.03 -10.75
C ALA A 15 12.47 9.83 -9.54
N PHE A 16 11.93 9.40 -8.40
CA PHE A 16 12.73 9.02 -7.23
C PHE A 16 13.57 7.76 -7.49
N HIS A 17 12.99 6.70 -8.05
CA HIS A 17 13.73 5.49 -8.46
C HIS A 17 14.85 5.81 -9.44
N ASP A 18 14.56 6.62 -10.47
CA ASP A 18 15.52 7.01 -11.50
C ASP A 18 16.67 7.84 -10.91
N LYS A 19 16.34 8.81 -10.05
CA LYS A 19 17.32 9.67 -9.37
C LYS A 19 18.32 8.87 -8.54
N HIS A 20 17.87 7.78 -7.93
CA HIS A 20 18.68 6.94 -7.05
C HIS A 20 19.17 5.65 -7.71
N ASP A 21 18.91 5.48 -9.01
CA ASP A 21 19.31 4.31 -9.81
C ASP A 21 18.94 2.97 -9.15
N PHE A 22 17.74 2.89 -8.55
CA PHE A 22 17.29 1.70 -7.80
C PHE A 22 17.27 0.43 -8.65
N LYS A 23 16.97 0.59 -9.95
CA LYS A 23 16.99 -0.51 -10.92
C LYS A 23 18.35 -1.20 -11.01
N ASN A 24 19.45 -0.46 -10.95
CA ASN A 24 20.80 -1.03 -11.09
C ASN A 24 21.54 -1.20 -9.76
N THR A 25 20.97 -0.73 -8.66
CA THR A 25 21.57 -0.78 -7.31
C THR A 25 20.85 -1.75 -6.35
N GLY A 26 19.88 -2.52 -6.85
CA GLY A 26 19.13 -3.50 -6.07
C GLY A 26 17.93 -2.93 -5.29
N GLY A 27 17.65 -1.63 -5.43
CA GLY A 27 16.50 -0.97 -4.80
C GLY A 27 15.13 -1.42 -5.33
N GLU A 28 15.11 -2.07 -6.50
CA GLU A 28 13.90 -2.66 -7.09
C GLU A 28 13.74 -4.17 -6.80
N GLU A 29 14.70 -4.80 -6.12
CA GLU A 29 14.60 -6.22 -5.76
C GLU A 29 13.40 -6.47 -4.82
N LEU A 30 12.48 -7.36 -5.19
CA LEU A 30 11.23 -7.55 -4.43
C LEU A 30 11.47 -8.01 -2.99
N THR A 31 12.54 -8.75 -2.74
CA THR A 31 12.96 -9.17 -1.39
C THR A 31 13.46 -8.00 -0.54
N TYR A 32 14.05 -6.98 -1.17
CA TYR A 32 14.45 -5.76 -0.49
C TYR A 32 13.24 -4.85 -0.24
N ARG A 33 12.36 -4.70 -1.23
CA ARG A 33 11.13 -3.90 -1.09
C ARG A 33 10.20 -4.42 -0.01
N ILE A 34 10.03 -5.74 0.11
CA ILE A 34 9.24 -6.32 1.21
C ILE A 34 9.90 -6.09 2.57
N ALA A 35 11.23 -6.08 2.65
CA ALA A 35 11.93 -5.77 3.90
C ALA A 35 11.65 -4.33 4.34
N LEU A 36 11.74 -3.36 3.43
CA LEU A 36 11.39 -1.95 3.70
C LEU A 36 9.92 -1.81 4.12
N MET A 37 8.98 -2.47 3.43
CA MET A 37 7.56 -2.41 3.83
C MET A 37 7.32 -2.98 5.24
N VAL A 38 8.11 -3.97 5.67
CA VAL A 38 8.03 -4.51 7.04
C VAL A 38 8.57 -3.51 8.07
N GLU A 39 9.59 -2.72 7.71
CA GLU A 39 10.14 -1.65 8.53
C GLU A 39 9.07 -0.57 8.80
N GLU A 40 8.44 -0.03 7.75
CA GLU A 40 7.35 0.97 7.88
C GLU A 40 6.16 0.45 8.70
N LEU A 41 5.81 -0.84 8.54
CA LEU A 41 4.78 -1.47 9.36
C LEU A 41 5.16 -1.53 10.84
N GLY A 42 6.44 -1.67 11.15
CA GLY A 42 6.98 -1.57 12.50
C GLY A 42 6.84 -0.16 13.08
N GLU A 43 7.10 0.87 12.28
CA GLU A 43 6.99 2.28 12.68
C GLU A 43 5.53 2.71 12.87
N ILE A 44 4.62 2.25 11.99
CA ILE A 44 3.17 2.37 12.18
C ILE A 44 2.73 1.69 13.50
N ALA A 45 3.21 0.47 13.76
CA ALA A 45 2.86 -0.26 14.99
C ALA A 45 3.38 0.47 16.23
N GLU A 46 4.57 1.04 16.18
CA GLU A 46 5.11 1.91 17.22
C GLU A 46 4.21 3.14 17.45
N CYS A 47 3.83 3.84 16.38
CA CYS A 47 2.94 5.00 16.47
C CYS A 47 1.64 4.69 17.20
N ILE A 48 1.00 3.58 16.84
CA ILE A 48 -0.27 3.16 17.44
C ILE A 48 -0.09 2.74 18.90
N THR A 49 0.90 1.90 19.20
CA THR A 49 1.06 1.31 20.53
C THR A 49 1.59 2.28 21.57
N LYS A 50 2.38 3.28 21.15
CA LYS A 50 2.91 4.32 22.04
C LYS A 50 2.04 5.58 22.06
N GLY A 51 0.97 5.64 21.27
CA GLY A 51 0.07 6.80 21.22
C GLY A 51 0.76 8.06 20.69
N LYS A 52 1.59 7.91 19.65
CA LYS A 52 2.25 9.03 18.98
C LYS A 52 1.22 9.97 18.32
N PRO A 53 1.59 11.23 18.03
CA PRO A 53 0.75 12.18 17.30
C PRO A 53 0.24 11.62 15.97
N ARG A 54 -0.90 12.14 15.51
CA ARG A 54 -1.52 11.70 14.27
C ARG A 54 -0.66 12.06 13.05
N GLU A 55 0.10 13.13 13.15
CA GLU A 55 1.02 13.61 12.12
C GLU A 55 2.12 12.58 11.86
N GLU A 56 2.77 12.06 12.93
CA GLU A 56 3.76 10.97 12.81
C GLU A 56 3.12 9.73 12.17
N LEU A 57 1.94 9.30 12.64
CA LEU A 57 1.25 8.16 12.04
C LEU A 57 0.92 8.38 10.54
N ALA A 58 0.60 9.61 10.16
CA ALA A 58 0.29 9.93 8.77
C ALA A 58 1.54 9.87 7.88
N GLU A 59 2.71 10.25 8.40
CA GLU A 59 4.01 10.12 7.73
C GLU A 59 4.32 8.64 7.47
N GLU A 60 4.32 7.78 8.50
CA GLU A 60 4.63 6.35 8.33
C GLU A 60 3.66 5.63 7.36
N VAL A 61 2.38 6.04 7.37
CA VAL A 61 1.39 5.51 6.42
C VAL A 61 1.67 5.99 4.99
N ALA A 62 2.14 7.23 4.82
CA ALA A 62 2.54 7.76 3.52
C ALA A 62 3.80 7.07 2.99
N ASP A 63 4.77 6.78 3.85
CA ASP A 63 6.00 6.06 3.50
C ASP A 63 5.70 4.64 3.03
N LEU A 64 4.85 3.90 3.76
CA LEU A 64 4.35 2.60 3.30
C LEU A 64 3.61 2.71 1.94
N PHE A 65 2.82 3.77 1.74
CA PHE A 65 2.11 3.96 0.47
C PHE A 65 3.04 4.23 -0.71
N ILE A 66 4.09 5.02 -0.50
CA ILE A 66 5.15 5.27 -1.50
C ILE A 66 5.88 3.97 -1.84
N LEU A 67 6.19 3.13 -0.83
CA LEU A 67 6.81 1.82 -1.07
C LEU A 67 5.91 0.89 -1.89
N LEU A 68 4.59 0.90 -1.66
CA LEU A 68 3.62 0.13 -2.45
C LEU A 68 3.59 0.59 -3.92
N ILE A 69 3.54 1.90 -4.17
CA ILE A 69 3.61 2.46 -5.53
C ILE A 69 4.89 2.04 -6.22
N GLY A 70 6.04 2.23 -5.57
CA GLY A 70 7.32 1.85 -6.15
C GLY A 70 7.47 0.33 -6.32
N THR A 71 6.72 -0.48 -5.56
CA THR A 71 6.67 -1.94 -5.77
C THR A 71 5.91 -2.28 -7.05
N GLY A 72 4.84 -1.55 -7.38
CA GLY A 72 4.18 -1.64 -8.68
C GLY A 72 5.12 -1.32 -9.83
N ILE A 73 5.95 -0.28 -9.68
CA ILE A 73 7.01 0.08 -10.64
C ILE A 73 8.03 -1.06 -10.78
N ALA A 74 8.60 -1.50 -9.65
CA ALA A 74 9.66 -2.52 -9.63
C ALA A 74 9.20 -3.89 -10.17
N ALA A 75 7.93 -4.23 -9.96
CA ALA A 75 7.34 -5.49 -10.42
C ALA A 75 6.63 -5.37 -11.78
N ASP A 76 6.68 -4.20 -12.43
CA ASP A 76 6.08 -3.91 -13.74
C ASP A 76 4.60 -4.32 -13.85
N PHE A 77 3.78 -3.88 -12.89
CA PHE A 77 2.32 -4.03 -12.97
C PHE A 77 1.57 -2.72 -12.74
N ASP A 78 0.40 -2.60 -13.37
CA ASP A 78 -0.49 -1.46 -13.17
C ASP A 78 -1.23 -1.58 -11.82
N LEU A 79 -0.65 -0.97 -10.79
CA LEU A 79 -1.23 -0.94 -9.45
C LEU A 79 -2.56 -0.18 -9.40
N LYS A 80 -2.78 0.83 -10.27
CA LYS A 80 -4.04 1.58 -10.34
C LYS A 80 -5.17 0.68 -10.85
N GLN A 81 -4.91 -0.05 -11.94
CA GLN A 81 -5.85 -1.01 -12.50
C GLN A 81 -6.15 -2.11 -11.47
N ALA A 82 -5.11 -2.73 -10.90
CA ALA A 82 -5.25 -3.78 -9.89
C ALA A 82 -6.07 -3.31 -8.66
N PHE A 83 -5.88 -2.06 -8.24
CA PHE A 83 -6.67 -1.44 -7.17
C PHE A 83 -8.17 -1.37 -7.54
N TRP A 84 -8.50 -0.83 -8.72
CA TRP A 84 -9.90 -0.66 -9.13
C TRP A 84 -10.63 -1.99 -9.34
N GLU A 85 -9.99 -2.95 -10.02
CA GLU A 85 -10.53 -4.30 -10.18
C GLU A 85 -10.82 -4.96 -8.81
N LYS A 86 -9.91 -4.75 -7.84
CA LYS A 86 -10.12 -5.23 -6.48
C LYS A 86 -11.28 -4.52 -5.79
N MET A 87 -11.39 -3.21 -5.93
CA MET A 87 -12.47 -2.41 -5.32
C MET A 87 -13.84 -2.78 -5.86
N GLU A 88 -13.98 -2.96 -7.17
CA GLU A 88 -15.23 -3.44 -7.79
C GLU A 88 -15.65 -4.79 -7.20
N THR A 89 -14.70 -5.71 -7.06
CA THR A 89 -14.94 -7.02 -6.43
C THR A 89 -15.34 -6.88 -4.96
N LEU A 90 -14.69 -5.98 -4.20
CA LEU A 90 -14.97 -5.76 -2.78
C LEU A 90 -16.34 -5.12 -2.54
N MET A 91 -16.74 -4.16 -3.37
CA MET A 91 -18.03 -3.46 -3.26
C MET A 91 -19.24 -4.39 -3.44
N GLN A 92 -19.07 -5.51 -4.13
CA GLN A 92 -20.13 -6.51 -4.31
C GLN A 92 -20.27 -7.46 -3.11
N ARG A 93 -19.32 -7.45 -2.16
CA ARG A 93 -19.31 -8.38 -1.03
C ARG A 93 -20.27 -7.93 0.07
N LYS A 94 -20.95 -8.89 0.68
CA LYS A 94 -21.76 -8.65 1.88
C LYS A 94 -20.83 -8.39 3.07
N SER A 95 -21.12 -7.35 3.85
CA SER A 95 -20.49 -7.12 5.15
C SER A 95 -21.12 -8.01 6.23
N LYS A 96 -20.32 -8.58 7.13
CA LYS A 96 -20.80 -9.21 8.37
C LYS A 96 -20.08 -8.61 9.59
N MET A 97 -20.74 -8.66 10.75
CA MET A 97 -20.12 -8.35 12.04
C MET A 97 -19.39 -9.58 12.57
N ILE A 98 -18.11 -9.45 12.89
CA ILE A 98 -17.28 -10.48 13.54
C ILE A 98 -16.52 -9.81 14.68
N ASP A 99 -16.63 -10.34 15.90
CA ASP A 99 -15.99 -9.81 17.12
C ASP A 99 -16.19 -8.30 17.34
N GLY A 100 -17.42 -7.82 17.07
CA GLY A 100 -17.78 -6.40 17.21
C GLY A 100 -17.23 -5.49 16.11
N ARG A 101 -16.63 -6.03 15.05
CA ARG A 101 -16.06 -5.27 13.93
C ARG A 101 -16.71 -5.67 12.61
N ILE A 102 -16.87 -4.71 11.70
CA ILE A 102 -17.36 -4.98 10.35
C ILE A 102 -16.23 -5.62 9.54
N ARG A 103 -16.54 -6.75 8.87
CA ARG A 103 -15.64 -7.40 7.92
C ARG A 103 -16.31 -7.56 6.55
N VAL A 104 -15.58 -7.17 5.50
CA VAL A 104 -15.97 -7.35 4.10
C VAL A 104 -15.10 -8.47 3.51
N SER A 105 -15.66 -9.66 3.30
CA SER A 105 -14.90 -10.83 2.82
C SER A 105 -15.69 -11.67 1.83
N GLU A 106 -14.98 -12.32 0.92
CA GLU A 106 -15.51 -13.46 0.16
C GLU A 106 -15.67 -14.62 1.13
N PHE A 107 -16.89 -14.90 1.56
CA PHE A 107 -17.18 -16.08 2.36
C PHE A 107 -17.12 -17.31 1.46
N ARG A 108 -15.91 -17.80 1.16
CA ARG A 108 -15.72 -19.09 0.50
C ARG A 108 -15.82 -20.18 1.58
N GLY A 109 -17.00 -20.80 1.69
CA GLY A 109 -17.15 -22.13 2.31
C GLY A 109 -17.20 -22.23 3.84
N GLN A 110 -18.02 -21.42 4.52
CA GLN A 110 -18.50 -21.75 5.88
C GLN A 110 -19.98 -21.40 6.02
N ASP A 111 -20.81 -22.12 5.28
CA ASP A 111 -22.20 -22.41 5.65
C ASP A 111 -22.30 -23.94 5.68
N SER A 112 -21.98 -24.52 6.83
CA SER A 112 -22.34 -25.90 7.22
C SER A 112 -22.84 -25.86 8.66
#